data_AF-A0A961HGN2-F1
#
_entry.id   AF-A0A961HGN2-F1
#
_cell.length_a   1.000
_cell.length_b   1.000
_cell.length_c   1.000
_cell.angle_alpha   90.00
_cell.angle_beta   90.00
_cell.angle_gamma   90.00
#
_symmetry.space_group_name_H-M   'P 1'
#
loop_
_entity.id
_entity.type
_entity.pdbx_description
1 polymer ?
#
loop_
_entity_poly.entity_id
_entity_poly.type
_entity_poly.pdbx_seq_one_letter_code
_entity_poly.pdbx_strand_id
1 'polypeptide(L)'
;LSSSISRKQKTYPVLQEDTMNTRRLTAAALAAASSTVALLGMSSPASADVITKTTKVAHCDNPITNPQVCRNKISQDFHVNYPGSGHVILKFKADPTHCSDIYATIYIDDYPEQTNRLRPGQSMKIDTHLRKGMHTMSVQAKGVYGGCNTGKLDSWSGRISIDKE
;
A
#
# COMPACT_ATOMS: atom_id res chain seq x y z
N LEU A 1 -12.65 67.87 37.27
CA LEU A 1 -11.44 68.63 37.65
C LEU A 1 -10.35 67.65 38.06
N SER A 2 -9.13 67.91 37.57
CA SER A 2 -7.80 67.54 38.08
C SER A 2 -7.65 66.31 38.99
N SER A 3 -6.85 65.29 38.62
CA SER A 3 -5.36 65.29 38.72
C SER A 3 -4.93 65.47 40.20
N SER A 4 -4.07 64.68 40.84
CA SER A 4 -2.90 63.92 40.37
C SER A 4 -2.09 63.43 41.60
N ILE A 5 -1.05 62.62 41.35
CA ILE A 5 0.23 62.48 42.12
C ILE A 5 0.18 61.61 43.41
N SER A 6 0.73 60.38 43.45
CA SER A 6 2.12 59.89 43.27
C SER A 6 3.02 59.97 44.52
N ARG A 7 3.51 58.79 44.97
CA ARG A 7 4.84 58.47 45.56
C ARG A 7 4.78 57.08 46.24
N LYS A 8 5.76 56.19 46.26
CA LYS A 8 7.05 56.01 45.56
C LYS A 8 7.55 54.59 45.94
N GLN A 9 8.06 53.85 44.96
CA GLN A 9 9.29 53.00 44.93
C GLN A 9 9.77 52.34 46.25
N LYS A 10 10.15 51.06 46.26
CA LYS A 10 11.40 50.50 45.69
C LYS A 10 11.30 48.96 45.88
N THR A 11 11.78 48.11 44.99
CA THR A 11 13.21 47.75 44.90
C THR A 11 13.45 46.98 43.59
N TYR A 12 14.58 47.28 42.95
CA TYR A 12 15.23 46.57 41.84
C TYR A 12 16.69 46.28 42.30
N PRO A 13 17.56 45.65 41.49
CA PRO A 13 17.39 44.68 40.39
C PRO A 13 18.31 43.44 40.61
N VAL A 14 18.42 42.45 39.72
CA VAL A 14 19.46 42.29 38.65
C VAL A 14 19.66 40.76 38.54
N LEU A 15 19.86 40.04 37.44
CA LEU A 15 19.91 40.13 35.97
C LEU A 15 19.87 38.61 35.55
N GLN A 16 19.66 38.14 34.34
CA GLN A 16 20.22 38.57 33.06
C GLN A 16 19.64 37.70 31.93
N GLU A 17 19.26 38.36 30.81
CA GLU A 17 19.49 38.01 29.39
C GLU A 17 19.15 36.59 28.87
N ASP A 18 18.58 36.32 27.70
CA ASP A 18 18.14 37.03 26.49
C ASP A 18 17.26 35.98 25.75
N THR A 19 16.16 36.22 25.03
CA THR A 19 15.96 37.15 23.92
C THR A 19 14.45 37.26 23.71
N MET A 20 13.91 38.48 23.77
CA MET A 20 12.49 38.75 23.55
C MET A 20 12.19 38.83 22.04
N ASN A 21 11.45 37.83 21.58
CA ASN A 21 10.23 37.92 20.77
C ASN A 21 9.96 39.25 20.03
N THR A 22 10.05 39.16 18.69
CA THR A 22 9.10 39.67 17.69
C THR A 22 8.42 41.01 17.96
N ARG A 23 8.77 42.06 17.19
CA ARG A 23 7.75 42.99 16.67
C ARG A 23 7.98 43.42 15.24
N ARG A 24 6.84 43.48 14.56
CA ARG A 24 6.55 43.71 13.15
C ARG A 24 7.08 45.06 12.68
N LEU A 25 7.64 45.09 11.47
CA LEU A 25 7.77 46.29 10.68
C LEU A 25 7.03 46.13 9.35
N THR A 26 6.33 47.21 9.04
CA THR A 26 5.42 47.53 7.94
C THR A 26 5.98 47.25 6.55
N ALA A 27 5.09 46.84 5.66
CA ALA A 27 5.34 46.67 4.23
C ALA A 27 5.75 47.99 3.56
N ALA A 28 6.88 47.96 2.85
CA ALA A 28 7.21 48.88 1.78
C ALA A 28 7.90 48.07 0.67
N ALA A 29 7.29 48.07 -0.50
CA ALA A 29 7.79 47.42 -1.70
C ALA A 29 9.06 48.13 -2.20
N LEU A 30 10.04 47.36 -2.70
CA LEU A 30 10.94 47.73 -3.79
C LEU A 30 11.69 46.46 -4.23
N ALA A 31 11.46 46.06 -5.48
CA ALA A 31 12.08 44.92 -6.12
C ALA A 31 13.59 45.12 -6.27
N ALA A 32 14.38 44.15 -5.82
CA ALA A 32 15.74 43.95 -6.29
C ALA A 32 15.80 42.53 -6.88
N ALA A 33 15.95 42.48 -8.19
CA ALA A 33 16.11 41.25 -8.95
C ALA A 33 17.40 40.55 -8.54
N SER A 34 17.28 39.36 -7.96
CA SER A 34 18.32 38.33 -8.02
C SER A 34 17.64 37.05 -8.48
N SER A 35 17.85 36.73 -9.76
CA SER A 35 17.31 35.55 -10.43
C SER A 35 17.87 34.28 -9.80
N THR A 36 17.28 33.80 -8.71
CA THR A 36 17.36 32.39 -8.35
C THR A 36 16.35 31.66 -9.20
N VAL A 37 16.82 31.11 -10.33
CA VAL A 37 16.06 30.12 -11.09
C VAL A 37 15.88 28.92 -10.16
N ALA A 38 14.76 28.88 -9.43
CA ALA A 38 14.30 27.68 -8.79
C ALA A 38 13.92 26.72 -9.92
N LEU A 39 14.88 25.91 -10.35
CA LEU A 39 14.61 24.71 -11.14
C LEU A 39 13.68 23.85 -10.28
N LEU A 40 12.37 24.00 -10.49
CA LEU A 40 11.37 23.03 -10.09
C LEU A 40 11.70 21.76 -10.90
N GLY A 41 12.66 20.99 -10.39
CA GLY A 41 12.97 19.66 -10.87
C GLY A 41 11.70 18.85 -10.72
N MET A 42 11.01 18.67 -11.85
CA MET A 42 9.85 17.80 -11.91
C MET A 42 10.38 16.39 -11.77
N SER A 43 10.48 15.91 -10.52
CA SER A 43 10.68 14.51 -10.23
C SER A 43 9.54 13.78 -10.93
N SER A 44 9.83 13.17 -12.08
CA SER A 44 8.85 12.34 -12.77
C SER A 44 8.42 11.24 -11.80
N PRO A 45 7.12 10.95 -11.67
CA PRO A 45 6.70 9.82 -10.86
C PRO A 45 7.41 8.58 -11.41
N ALA A 46 8.04 7.80 -10.52
CA ALA A 46 8.47 6.46 -10.89
C ALA A 46 7.22 5.74 -11.39
N SER A 47 7.18 5.43 -12.69
CA SER A 47 6.07 4.72 -13.28
C SER A 47 6.20 3.25 -12.86
N ALA A 48 5.50 2.86 -11.80
CA ALA A 48 5.36 1.45 -11.43
C ALA A 48 4.61 0.73 -12.56
N ASP A 49 5.17 -0.37 -13.07
CA ASP A 49 4.49 -1.22 -14.04
C ASP A 49 3.51 -2.13 -13.30
N VAL A 50 2.21 -1.88 -13.48
CA VAL A 50 1.13 -2.57 -12.77
C VAL A 50 0.40 -3.51 -13.74
N ILE A 51 0.55 -4.81 -13.53
CA ILE A 51 -0.19 -5.85 -14.25
C ILE A 51 -1.43 -6.22 -13.43
N THR A 52 -2.62 -6.17 -14.02
CA THR A 52 -3.84 -6.63 -13.35
C THR A 52 -4.58 -7.68 -14.19
N LYS A 53 -5.08 -8.72 -13.53
CA LYS A 53 -5.87 -9.78 -14.16
C LYS A 53 -6.98 -10.23 -13.24
N THR A 54 -8.22 -10.11 -13.71
CA THR A 54 -9.39 -10.73 -13.08
C THR A 54 -9.63 -12.07 -13.76
N THR A 55 -9.79 -13.14 -12.98
CA THR A 55 -10.01 -14.49 -13.53
C THR A 55 -10.91 -15.28 -12.59
N LYS A 56 -11.57 -16.29 -13.16
CA LYS A 56 -12.45 -17.22 -12.49
C LYS A 56 -12.00 -18.64 -12.79
N VAL A 57 -11.98 -19.48 -11.77
CA VAL A 57 -12.02 -20.94 -11.91
C VAL A 57 -13.48 -21.34 -11.92
N ALA A 58 -14.01 -21.70 -13.08
CA ALA A 58 -15.43 -22.01 -13.25
C ALA A 58 -15.83 -23.36 -12.64
N HIS A 59 -14.90 -24.33 -12.66
CA HIS A 59 -15.06 -25.63 -12.05
C HIS A 59 -13.74 -26.05 -11.40
N CYS A 60 -13.81 -26.48 -10.15
CA CYS A 60 -12.67 -26.98 -9.40
C CYS A 60 -12.48 -28.49 -9.58
N ASP A 61 -11.24 -28.88 -9.89
CA ASP A 61 -10.78 -30.26 -9.90
C ASP A 61 -10.40 -30.70 -8.47
N ASN A 62 -11.36 -30.73 -7.55
CA ASN A 62 -11.10 -31.06 -6.15
C ASN A 62 -10.74 -32.55 -5.99
N PRO A 63 -9.79 -32.90 -5.10
CA PRO A 63 -9.58 -34.29 -4.71
C PRO A 63 -10.75 -34.80 -3.86
N ILE A 64 -11.16 -36.06 -4.07
CA ILE A 64 -12.25 -36.70 -3.32
C ILE A 64 -11.99 -36.66 -1.80
N THR A 65 -10.73 -36.81 -1.39
CA THR A 65 -10.31 -36.81 0.02
C THR A 65 -10.31 -35.42 0.66
N ASN A 66 -10.35 -34.34 -0.13
CA ASN A 66 -10.38 -32.97 0.37
C ASN A 66 -11.15 -32.03 -0.59
N PRO A 67 -12.48 -32.14 -0.62
CA PRO A 67 -13.34 -31.44 -1.58
C PRO A 67 -13.32 -29.91 -1.45
N GLN A 68 -12.72 -29.37 -0.38
CA GLN A 68 -12.57 -27.94 -0.19
C GLN A 68 -11.38 -27.34 -0.94
N VAL A 69 -10.36 -28.12 -1.29
CA VAL A 69 -9.17 -27.62 -1.98
C VAL A 69 -9.40 -27.65 -3.48
N CYS A 70 -9.32 -26.49 -4.13
CA CYS A 70 -9.40 -26.39 -5.58
C CYS A 70 -7.99 -26.52 -6.17
N ARG A 71 -7.71 -27.56 -6.97
CA ARG A 71 -6.37 -27.75 -7.54
C ARG A 71 -6.04 -26.71 -8.60
N ASN A 72 -7.03 -26.26 -9.36
CA ASN A 72 -6.86 -25.23 -10.38
C ASN A 72 -6.44 -23.91 -9.73
N LYS A 73 -5.35 -23.35 -10.21
CA LYS A 73 -4.85 -22.04 -9.80
C LYS A 73 -5.27 -20.97 -10.81
N ILE A 74 -5.39 -19.73 -10.36
CA ILE A 74 -5.35 -18.57 -11.25
C ILE A 74 -3.88 -18.15 -11.34
N SER A 75 -3.35 -18.03 -12.55
CA SER A 75 -1.93 -17.72 -12.77
C SER A 75 -1.75 -16.50 -13.68
N GLN A 76 -0.68 -15.74 -13.43
CA GLN A 76 -0.25 -14.62 -14.23
C GLN A 76 1.28 -14.60 -14.32
N ASP A 77 1.78 -14.67 -15.54
CA ASP A 77 3.20 -14.57 -15.83
C ASP A 77 3.60 -13.10 -15.89
N PHE A 78 4.83 -12.80 -15.47
CA PHE A 78 5.40 -11.47 -15.55
C PHE A 78 6.92 -11.53 -15.66
N HIS A 79 7.51 -10.49 -16.23
CA HIS A 79 8.96 -10.36 -16.34
C HIS A 79 9.49 -9.28 -15.40
N VAL A 80 10.57 -9.60 -14.69
CA VAL A 80 11.36 -8.68 -13.87
C VAL A 80 12.60 -8.28 -14.67
N ASN A 81 12.70 -6.99 -15.02
CA ASN A 81 13.73 -6.49 -15.93
C ASN A 81 14.99 -5.94 -15.22
N TYR A 82 14.98 -5.83 -13.88
CA TYR A 82 16.07 -5.22 -13.11
C TYR A 82 17.34 -6.08 -13.08
N PRO A 83 18.54 -5.49 -13.17
CA PRO A 83 19.78 -6.23 -13.00
C PRO A 83 19.89 -6.79 -11.58
N GLY A 84 20.13 -8.09 -11.45
CA GLY A 84 20.15 -8.78 -10.15
C GLY A 84 18.75 -9.17 -9.70
N SER A 85 18.12 -8.34 -8.86
CA SER A 85 16.76 -8.52 -8.36
C SER A 85 15.97 -7.21 -8.32
N GLY A 86 14.68 -7.26 -8.60
CA GLY A 86 13.75 -6.13 -8.49
C GLY A 86 12.76 -6.31 -7.35
N HIS A 87 12.29 -5.19 -6.79
CA HIS A 87 11.23 -5.18 -5.80
C HIS A 87 9.87 -5.39 -6.49
N VAL A 88 9.08 -6.33 -5.96
CA VAL A 88 7.77 -6.69 -6.53
C VAL A 88 6.74 -6.82 -5.41
N ILE A 89 5.60 -6.15 -5.58
CA ILE A 89 4.44 -6.28 -4.71
C ILE A 89 3.39 -7.12 -5.42
N LEU A 90 3.11 -8.30 -4.88
CA LEU A 90 2.11 -9.22 -5.41
C LEU A 90 0.84 -9.12 -4.57
N LYS A 91 -0.30 -8.91 -5.21
CA LYS A 91 -1.59 -8.68 -4.55
C LYS A 91 -2.64 -9.63 -5.11
N PHE A 92 -3.49 -10.12 -4.22
CA PHE A 92 -4.69 -10.85 -4.60
C PHE A 92 -5.90 -10.25 -3.87
N LYS A 93 -6.99 -10.04 -4.62
CA LYS A 93 -8.29 -9.62 -4.08
C LYS A 93 -9.33 -10.68 -4.40
N ALA A 94 -9.95 -11.23 -3.35
CA ALA A 94 -11.10 -12.13 -3.50
C ALA A 94 -12.26 -11.38 -4.16
N ASP A 95 -13.05 -12.08 -4.97
CA ASP A 95 -14.21 -11.48 -5.62
C ASP A 95 -15.24 -11.02 -4.58
N PRO A 96 -15.75 -9.77 -4.65
CA PRO A 96 -16.79 -9.31 -3.74
C PRO A 96 -18.10 -10.11 -3.86
N THR A 97 -18.33 -10.86 -4.94
CA THR A 97 -19.55 -11.66 -5.12
C THR A 97 -19.47 -13.05 -4.49
N HIS A 98 -18.37 -13.41 -3.81
CA HIS A 98 -18.30 -14.68 -3.09
C HIS A 98 -19.37 -14.75 -2.00
N CYS A 99 -19.98 -15.92 -1.85
CA CYS A 99 -21.01 -16.18 -0.83
C CYS A 99 -20.41 -16.60 0.53
N SER A 100 -19.12 -16.95 0.55
CA SER A 100 -18.40 -17.54 1.66
C SER A 100 -16.94 -17.11 1.60
N ASP A 101 -16.23 -17.24 2.71
CA ASP A 101 -14.79 -16.96 2.75
C ASP A 101 -13.99 -18.05 2.00
N ILE A 102 -12.75 -17.69 1.64
CA ILE A 102 -11.74 -18.63 1.13
C ILE A 102 -10.43 -18.47 1.91
N TYR A 103 -9.66 -19.54 2.01
CA TYR A 103 -8.21 -19.43 2.20
C TYR A 103 -7.57 -19.28 0.83
N ALA A 104 -6.88 -18.17 0.59
CA ALA A 104 -6.11 -17.94 -0.62
C ALA A 104 -4.62 -18.13 -0.31
N THR A 105 -3.94 -18.94 -1.12
CA THR A 105 -2.49 -19.16 -1.05
C THR A 105 -1.84 -18.58 -2.29
N ILE A 106 -0.96 -17.60 -2.12
CA ILE A 106 -0.11 -17.07 -3.20
C ILE A 106 1.09 -18.00 -3.37
N TYR A 107 1.42 -18.28 -4.62
CA TYR A 107 2.61 -19.00 -5.05
C TYR A 107 3.45 -18.11 -5.97
N ILE A 108 4.77 -18.22 -5.86
CA ILE A 108 5.73 -17.67 -6.82
C ILE A 108 6.49 -18.87 -7.40
N ASP A 109 6.46 -19.03 -8.72
CA ASP A 109 7.16 -20.13 -9.41
C ASP A 109 6.84 -21.50 -8.79
N ASP A 110 5.55 -21.71 -8.49
CA ASP A 110 4.98 -22.88 -7.82
C ASP A 110 5.40 -23.14 -6.35
N TYR A 111 6.19 -22.27 -5.74
CA TYR A 111 6.48 -22.30 -4.31
C TYR A 111 5.43 -21.52 -3.51
N PRO A 112 4.81 -22.11 -2.47
CA PRO A 112 3.83 -21.41 -1.65
C PRO A 112 4.50 -20.36 -0.76
N GLU A 113 4.03 -19.12 -0.83
CA GLU A 113 4.60 -18.00 -0.08
C GLU A 113 3.74 -17.66 1.15
N GLN A 114 2.47 -17.31 0.92
CA GLN A 114 1.60 -16.85 1.99
C GLN A 114 0.16 -17.35 1.80
N THR A 115 -0.47 -17.75 2.91
CA THR A 115 -1.88 -18.15 2.97
C THR A 115 -2.66 -17.28 3.93
N ASN A 116 -3.73 -16.64 3.45
CA ASN A 116 -4.64 -15.84 4.28
C ASN A 116 -6.09 -16.28 4.09
N ARG A 117 -6.89 -16.20 5.16
CA ARG A 117 -8.35 -16.23 5.04
C ARG A 117 -8.84 -14.87 4.55
N LEU A 118 -9.65 -14.88 3.48
CA LEU A 118 -10.22 -13.71 2.85
C LEU A 118 -11.74 -13.79 2.84
N ARG A 119 -12.38 -12.73 3.33
CA ARG A 119 -13.80 -12.46 3.12
C ARG A 119 -14.05 -11.99 1.69
N PRO A 120 -15.29 -12.03 1.18
CA PRO A 120 -15.64 -11.46 -0.12
C PRO A 120 -15.12 -10.02 -0.25
N GLY A 121 -14.37 -9.74 -1.32
CA GLY A 121 -13.78 -8.42 -1.57
C GLY A 121 -12.52 -8.08 -0.76
N GLN A 122 -12.10 -8.92 0.18
CA GLN A 122 -10.87 -8.69 0.95
C GLN A 122 -9.63 -8.96 0.10
N SER A 123 -8.52 -8.27 0.42
CA SER A 123 -7.24 -8.41 -0.26
C SER A 123 -6.15 -8.92 0.66
N MET A 124 -5.14 -9.56 0.06
CA MET A 124 -3.83 -9.86 0.66
C MET A 124 -2.72 -9.36 -0.26
N LYS A 125 -1.53 -9.17 0.32
CA LYS A 125 -0.33 -8.78 -0.43
C LYS A 125 0.92 -9.43 0.15
N ILE A 126 1.91 -9.65 -0.70
CA ILE A 126 3.29 -9.94 -0.32
C ILE A 126 4.22 -8.95 -1.01
N ASP A 127 5.30 -8.65 -0.32
CA ASP A 127 6.38 -7.75 -0.74
C ASP A 127 7.64 -8.62 -0.80
N THR A 128 8.30 -8.66 -1.96
CA THR A 128 9.40 -9.59 -2.18
C THR A 128 10.39 -9.05 -3.21
N HIS A 129 11.57 -9.65 -3.26
CA HIS A 129 12.58 -9.37 -4.27
C HIS A 129 12.74 -10.58 -5.17
N LEU A 130 12.54 -10.38 -6.47
CA LEU A 130 12.64 -11.44 -7.48
C LEU A 130 13.82 -11.19 -8.40
N ARG A 131 14.47 -12.26 -8.80
CA ARG A 131 15.60 -12.19 -9.73
C ARG A 131 15.15 -11.65 -11.09
N LYS A 132 16.10 -11.19 -11.89
CA LYS A 132 15.83 -10.91 -13.30
C LYS A 132 15.30 -12.15 -14.01
N GLY A 133 14.19 -12.03 -14.74
CA GLY A 133 13.66 -13.11 -15.56
C GLY A 133 12.15 -13.20 -15.57
N MET A 134 11.65 -14.30 -16.15
CA MET A 134 10.25 -14.67 -16.12
C MET A 134 9.88 -15.31 -14.79
N HIS A 135 8.76 -14.88 -14.25
CA HIS A 135 8.16 -15.41 -13.03
C HIS A 135 6.68 -15.65 -13.23
N THR A 136 6.11 -16.52 -12.41
CA THR A 136 4.67 -16.79 -12.38
C THR A 136 4.13 -16.53 -10.99
N MET A 137 3.18 -15.60 -10.89
CA MET A 137 2.32 -15.51 -9.71
C MET A 137 1.12 -16.42 -9.91
N SER A 138 0.89 -17.33 -8.96
CA SER A 138 -0.32 -18.16 -8.94
C SER A 138 -1.06 -18.02 -7.62
N VAL A 139 -2.38 -18.20 -7.65
CA VAL A 139 -3.22 -18.24 -6.45
C VAL A 139 -4.02 -19.52 -6.45
N GLN A 140 -4.00 -20.24 -5.33
CA GLN A 140 -4.89 -21.38 -5.06
C GLN A 140 -5.91 -21.00 -4.01
N ALA A 141 -7.12 -21.55 -4.11
CA ALA A 141 -8.15 -21.39 -3.10
C ALA A 141 -8.50 -22.70 -2.41
N LYS A 142 -8.75 -22.61 -1.11
CA LYS A 142 -9.44 -23.60 -0.31
C LYS A 142 -10.70 -22.97 0.28
N GLY A 143 -11.84 -23.62 0.13
CA GLY A 143 -13.10 -23.11 0.67
C GLY A 143 -13.12 -23.12 2.20
N VAL A 144 -13.85 -22.15 2.78
CA VAL A 144 -14.17 -22.12 4.21
C VAL A 144 -15.64 -22.47 4.39
N TYR A 145 -15.95 -23.37 5.32
CA TYR A 145 -17.34 -23.69 5.65
C TYR A 145 -18.13 -22.44 6.07
N GLY A 146 -19.32 -22.29 5.50
CA GLY A 146 -20.22 -21.17 5.78
C GLY A 146 -20.77 -20.55 4.49
N GLY A 147 -21.82 -19.74 4.62
CA GLY A 147 -22.51 -19.17 3.47
C GLY A 147 -23.03 -20.28 2.54
N CYS A 148 -22.71 -20.20 1.24
CA CYS A 148 -23.09 -21.25 0.29
C CYS A 148 -22.09 -22.41 0.19
N ASN A 149 -20.94 -22.34 0.87
CA ASN A 149 -20.00 -23.46 0.91
C ASN A 149 -20.36 -24.43 2.04
N THR A 150 -20.96 -25.56 1.65
CA THR A 150 -21.46 -26.60 2.56
C THR A 150 -20.54 -27.82 2.66
N GLY A 151 -19.34 -27.77 2.08
CA GLY A 151 -18.39 -28.90 2.13
C GLY A 151 -17.49 -29.06 0.92
N LYS A 152 -17.76 -28.32 -0.16
CA LYS A 152 -17.01 -28.40 -1.40
C LYS A 152 -16.86 -27.00 -2.00
N LEU A 153 -15.65 -26.68 -2.44
CA LEU A 153 -15.40 -25.47 -3.22
C LEU A 153 -15.55 -25.80 -4.71
N ASP A 154 -16.70 -25.48 -5.30
CA ASP A 154 -16.98 -25.77 -6.71
C ASP A 154 -16.36 -24.76 -7.69
N SER A 155 -16.32 -23.48 -7.32
CA SER A 155 -15.79 -22.40 -8.15
C SER A 155 -15.31 -21.24 -7.28
N TRP A 156 -14.40 -20.44 -7.82
CA TRP A 156 -13.93 -19.22 -7.16
C TRP A 156 -13.35 -18.25 -8.19
N SER A 157 -13.18 -16.99 -7.79
CA SER A 157 -12.67 -15.92 -8.65
C SER A 157 -11.92 -14.89 -7.83
N GLY A 158 -11.15 -14.07 -8.51
CA GLY A 158 -10.49 -12.94 -7.89
C GLY A 158 -9.65 -12.17 -8.88
N ARG A 159 -8.91 -11.22 -8.35
CA ARG A 159 -8.03 -10.34 -9.13
C ARG A 159 -6.61 -10.42 -8.60
N ILE A 160 -5.69 -10.74 -9.50
CA ILE A 160 -4.25 -10.60 -9.30
C ILE A 160 -3.85 -9.17 -9.67
N SER A 161 -2.95 -8.58 -8.89
CA SER A 161 -2.26 -7.34 -9.25
C SER A 161 -0.78 -7.46 -8.90
N ILE A 162 0.09 -7.05 -9.80
CA ILE A 162 1.54 -7.18 -9.69
C ILE A 162 2.12 -5.79 -9.95
N ASP A 163 2.70 -5.20 -8.92
CA ASP A 163 3.37 -3.91 -9.03
C ASP A 163 4.88 -4.16 -9.03
N LYS A 164 5.57 -3.74 -10.09
CA LYS A 164 7.02 -3.88 -10.23
C LYS A 164 7.64 -2.49 -10.12
N GLU A 165 8.50 -2.31 -9.13
CA GLU A 165 9.21 -1.05 -8.86
C GLU A 165 10.67 -1.11 -9.30
#